data_AF-A0A2G2ZVJ4-F1
#
_entry.id   AF-A0A2G2ZVJ4-F1
#
_cell.length_a   1.000
_cell.length_b   1.000
_cell.length_c   1.000
_cell.angle_alpha   90.00
_cell.angle_beta   90.00
_cell.angle_gamma   90.00
#
_symmetry.space_group_name_H-M   'P 1'
#
loop_
_entity.id
_entity.type
_entity.pdbx_description
1 polymer ?
#
loop_
_entity_poly.entity_id
_entity_poly.type
_entity_poly.pdbx_seq_one_letter_code
_entity_poly.pdbx_strand_id
1 'polypeptide(L)'
;MQLYFGSLTVVVGSSVEMAKVFLKSMDINFVDRPKMAAGKYTAYNYSDITWSPYGPYWRQARRMCVMELFSPKRLDWFEYIRAEELHSLLHDLNKLSGKPILLKDYLTTLSLNIISRMVLGKKYANESHNSIKDKLTEMVWLNGVLNSGAGD
;
A
#
# COMPACT_ATOMS: atom_id res chain seq x y z
N MET A 1 -2.23 -13.73 22.09
CA MET A 1 -1.77 -12.73 23.08
C MET A 1 -2.73 -11.54 23.05
N GLN A 2 -3.07 -10.94 24.20
CA GLN A 2 -3.94 -9.76 24.27
C GLN A 2 -3.12 -8.59 24.82
N LEU A 3 -3.24 -7.42 24.18
CA LEU A 3 -2.54 -6.17 24.52
C LEU A 3 -3.53 -5.01 24.60
N TYR A 4 -3.11 -3.93 25.23
CA TYR A 4 -3.85 -2.66 25.27
C TYR A 4 -3.07 -1.58 24.53
N PHE A 5 -3.65 -1.07 23.44
CA PHE A 5 -3.13 0.07 22.68
C PHE A 5 -3.91 1.32 23.11
N GLY A 6 -3.42 2.01 24.14
CA GLY A 6 -4.19 3.04 24.82
C GLY A 6 -5.45 2.41 25.44
N SER A 7 -6.63 2.91 25.04
CA SER A 7 -7.93 2.38 25.48
C SER A 7 -8.45 1.18 24.67
N LEU A 8 -7.77 0.80 23.58
CA LEU A 8 -8.22 -0.31 22.73
C LEU A 8 -7.60 -1.64 23.14
N THR A 9 -8.44 -2.66 23.23
CA THR A 9 -7.98 -4.05 23.39
C THR A 9 -7.63 -4.63 22.03
N VAL A 10 -6.41 -5.15 21.88
CA VAL A 10 -5.89 -5.74 20.65
C VAL A 10 -5.52 -7.20 20.89
N VAL A 11 -5.95 -8.08 19.99
CA VAL A 11 -5.55 -9.50 20.01
C VAL A 11 -4.50 -9.71 18.93
N VAL A 12 -3.35 -10.26 19.33
CA VAL A 12 -2.23 -10.58 18.45
C VAL A 12 -2.20 -12.08 18.19
N GLY A 13 -2.32 -12.45 16.91
CA GLY A 13 -2.08 -13.80 16.40
C GLY A 13 -0.63 -13.94 15.94
N SER A 14 0.19 -14.62 16.74
CA SER A 14 1.64 -14.78 16.51
C SER A 14 2.01 -16.22 16.11
N SER A 15 1.10 -16.95 15.46
CA SER A 15 1.34 -18.30 14.96
C SER A 15 0.62 -18.53 13.64
N VAL A 16 1.06 -19.53 12.87
CA VAL A 16 0.47 -19.90 11.58
C VAL A 16 -0.98 -20.37 11.75
N GLU A 17 -1.25 -21.12 12.82
CA GLU A 17 -2.57 -21.62 13.18
C GLU A 17 -3.53 -20.44 13.42
N MET A 18 -3.09 -19.44 14.19
CA MET A 18 -3.90 -18.26 14.47
C MET A 18 -4.10 -17.39 13.22
N ALA A 19 -3.07 -17.23 12.39
CA ALA A 19 -3.20 -16.54 11.11
C ALA A 19 -4.23 -17.22 10.20
N LYS A 20 -4.24 -18.56 10.14
CA LYS A 20 -5.25 -19.34 9.39
C LYS A 20 -6.66 -19.15 9.96
N VAL A 21 -6.79 -19.02 11.28
CA VAL A 21 -8.07 -18.73 11.92
C VAL A 21 -8.60 -17.37 11.46
N PHE A 22 -7.81 -16.31 11.59
CA PHE A 22 -8.24 -14.95 11.27
C PHE A 22 -8.38 -14.66 9.77
N LEU A 23 -7.47 -15.17 8.94
CA LEU A 23 -7.36 -14.78 7.52
C LEU A 23 -8.00 -15.77 6.55
N LYS A 24 -8.52 -16.90 7.05
CA LYS A 24 -9.14 -17.93 6.21
C LYS A 24 -10.38 -18.57 6.81
N SER A 25 -10.31 -19.01 8.06
CA SER A 25 -11.39 -19.81 8.67
C SER A 25 -12.55 -18.93 9.14
N MET A 26 -12.23 -17.74 9.64
CA MET A 26 -13.18 -16.72 10.07
C MET A 26 -12.92 -15.38 9.37
N ASP A 27 -12.40 -15.42 8.14
CA ASP A 27 -11.98 -14.23 7.40
C ASP A 27 -13.06 -13.16 7.28
N ILE A 28 -14.31 -13.56 7.01
CA ILE A 28 -15.46 -12.65 6.95
C ILE A 28 -15.71 -11.93 8.29
N ASN A 29 -15.40 -12.54 9.44
CA ASN A 29 -15.58 -11.90 10.75
C ASN A 29 -14.48 -10.85 11.05
N PHE A 30 -13.33 -10.94 10.38
CA PHE A 30 -12.15 -10.10 10.61
C PHE A 30 -11.71 -9.31 9.37
N VAL A 31 -12.58 -9.23 8.35
CA VAL A 31 -12.25 -8.61 7.07
C VAL A 31 -12.17 -7.08 7.18
N ASP A 32 -12.97 -6.49 8.06
CA ASP A 32 -13.04 -5.05 8.25
C ASP A 32 -11.78 -4.47 8.89
N ARG A 33 -11.46 -3.23 8.51
CA ARG A 33 -10.34 -2.48 9.09
C ARG A 33 -10.82 -1.62 10.25
N PRO A 34 -10.07 -1.53 11.35
CA PRO A 34 -10.31 -0.50 12.36
C PRO A 34 -10.28 0.89 11.71
N LYS A 35 -11.09 1.81 12.22
CA LYS A 35 -11.14 3.19 11.73
C LYS A 35 -9.86 3.94 12.12
N MET A 36 -8.85 3.92 11.24
CA MET A 36 -7.63 4.72 11.38
C MET A 36 -7.78 6.09 10.72
N ALA A 37 -6.99 7.05 11.15
CA ALA A 37 -6.98 8.42 10.61
C ALA A 37 -6.71 8.43 9.09
N ALA A 38 -5.86 7.53 8.58
CA ALA A 38 -5.62 7.39 7.14
C ALA A 38 -6.93 7.16 6.36
N GLY A 39 -7.82 6.31 6.89
CA GLY A 39 -9.13 6.07 6.30
C GLY A 39 -9.95 7.37 6.12
N LYS A 40 -9.97 8.23 7.15
CA LYS A 40 -10.69 9.52 7.14
C LYS A 40 -10.03 10.52 6.18
N TYR A 41 -8.73 10.74 6.32
CA TYR A 41 -8.04 11.89 5.73
C TYR A 41 -7.42 11.63 4.36
N THR A 42 -7.06 10.39 4.03
CA THR A 42 -6.37 10.07 2.76
C THR A 42 -7.16 9.13 1.84
N ALA A 43 -8.21 8.49 2.36
CA ALA A 43 -8.96 7.45 1.67
C ALA A 43 -10.45 7.78 1.50
N TYR A 44 -10.74 9.04 1.14
CA TYR A 44 -12.09 9.52 0.82
C TYR A 44 -13.12 9.18 1.91
N ASN A 45 -12.77 9.44 3.17
CA ASN A 45 -13.58 9.09 4.33
C ASN A 45 -14.02 7.62 4.34
N TYR A 46 -13.05 6.70 4.28
CA TYR A 46 -13.24 5.24 4.29
C TYR A 46 -14.02 4.70 3.08
N SER A 47 -13.96 5.40 1.93
CA SER A 47 -14.66 4.98 0.71
C SER A 47 -13.73 4.36 -0.33
N ASP A 48 -12.42 4.32 -0.09
CA ASP A 48 -11.48 3.63 -0.98
C ASP A 48 -11.54 2.10 -0.82
N ILE A 49 -10.82 1.36 -1.67
CA ILE A 49 -10.76 -0.10 -1.61
C ILE A 49 -10.03 -0.65 -0.37
N THR A 50 -9.16 0.15 0.26
CA THR A 50 -8.30 -0.30 1.36
C THR A 50 -9.00 -0.22 2.71
N TRP A 51 -9.83 0.81 2.90
CA TRP A 51 -10.46 1.18 4.17
C TRP A 51 -11.97 1.03 4.19
N SER A 52 -12.63 0.86 3.04
CA SER A 52 -14.07 0.61 3.04
C SER A 52 -14.42 -0.69 3.77
N PRO A 53 -15.53 -0.68 4.55
CA PRO A 53 -16.02 -1.89 5.18
C PRO A 53 -16.46 -2.90 4.12
N TYR A 54 -16.37 -4.17 4.48
CA TYR A 54 -16.77 -5.25 3.62
C TYR A 54 -18.25 -5.16 3.28
N GLY A 55 -18.53 -5.18 1.98
CA GLY A 55 -19.88 -5.02 1.46
C GLY A 55 -19.91 -5.11 -0.06
N PRO A 56 -21.08 -4.87 -0.68
CA PRO A 56 -21.23 -4.90 -2.14
C PRO A 56 -20.22 -4.00 -2.86
N TYR A 57 -20.00 -2.78 -2.38
CA TYR A 57 -19.05 -1.83 -2.94
C TYR A 57 -17.61 -2.40 -2.93
N TRP A 58 -17.10 -2.77 -1.75
CA TRP A 58 -15.74 -3.28 -1.60
C TRP A 58 -15.50 -4.53 -2.47
N ARG A 59 -16.47 -5.45 -2.53
CA ARG A 59 -16.37 -6.66 -3.36
C ARG A 59 -16.30 -6.32 -4.85
N GLN A 60 -17.08 -5.35 -5.30
CA GLN A 60 -17.06 -4.89 -6.68
C GLN A 60 -15.73 -4.20 -7.02
N ALA A 61 -15.27 -3.28 -6.16
CA ALA A 61 -13.98 -2.60 -6.32
C ALA A 61 -12.82 -3.62 -6.41
N ARG A 62 -12.78 -4.58 -5.48
CA ARG A 62 -11.77 -5.65 -5.47
C ARG A 62 -11.82 -6.50 -6.73
N ARG A 63 -13.01 -6.87 -7.21
CA ARG A 63 -13.17 -7.62 -8.45
C ARG A 63 -12.61 -6.84 -9.64
N MET A 64 -12.91 -5.54 -9.75
CA MET A 64 -12.38 -4.70 -10.83
C MET A 64 -10.85 -4.63 -10.78
N CYS A 65 -10.25 -4.40 -9.60
CA CYS A 65 -8.79 -4.37 -9.47
C CYS A 65 -8.14 -5.69 -9.90
N VAL A 66 -8.69 -6.84 -9.47
CA VAL A 66 -8.13 -8.15 -9.84
C VAL A 66 -8.23 -8.41 -11.35
N MET A 67 -9.34 -8.04 -11.97
CA MET A 67 -9.56 -8.29 -13.41
C MET A 67 -8.77 -7.32 -14.30
N GLU A 68 -8.73 -6.05 -13.95
CA GLU A 68 -8.23 -4.99 -14.84
C GLU A 68 -6.80 -4.55 -14.53
N LEU A 69 -6.36 -4.63 -13.28
CA LEU A 69 -5.04 -4.17 -12.85
C LEU A 69 -4.07 -5.32 -12.58
N PHE A 70 -4.55 -6.38 -11.93
CA PHE A 70 -3.72 -7.48 -11.45
C PHE A 70 -3.94 -8.80 -12.20
N SER A 71 -4.60 -8.78 -13.36
CA SER A 71 -4.74 -9.98 -14.18
C SER A 71 -3.41 -10.37 -14.82
N PRO A 72 -3.15 -11.67 -15.06
CA PRO A 72 -1.90 -12.12 -15.70
C PRO A 72 -1.60 -11.38 -17.00
N LYS A 73 -2.61 -11.25 -17.88
CA LYS A 73 -2.51 -10.51 -19.13
C LYS A 73 -2.06 -9.06 -18.94
N ARG A 74 -2.56 -8.38 -17.89
CA ARG A 74 -2.17 -7.00 -17.58
C ARG A 74 -0.75 -6.93 -17.02
N LEU A 75 -0.36 -7.90 -16.19
CA LEU A 75 0.98 -7.99 -15.64
C LEU A 75 2.05 -8.24 -16.71
N ASP A 76 1.73 -9.08 -17.70
CA ASP A 76 2.57 -9.35 -18.87
C ASP A 76 2.67 -8.10 -19.75
N TRP A 77 1.54 -7.42 -20.00
CA TRP A 77 1.53 -6.18 -20.79
C TRP A 77 2.41 -5.09 -20.18
N PHE A 78 2.54 -5.04 -18.85
CA PHE A 78 3.39 -4.09 -18.13
C PHE A 78 4.79 -4.62 -17.79
N GLU A 79 5.18 -5.80 -18.27
CA GLU A 79 6.50 -6.37 -17.97
C GLU A 79 7.64 -5.45 -18.40
N TYR A 80 7.53 -4.87 -19.60
CA TYR A 80 8.53 -3.96 -20.15
C TYR A 80 8.79 -2.76 -19.23
N ILE A 81 7.76 -2.23 -18.56
CA ILE A 81 7.92 -1.10 -17.61
C ILE A 81 8.82 -1.52 -16.45
N ARG A 82 8.60 -2.70 -15.87
CA ARG A 82 9.42 -3.20 -14.75
C ARG A 82 10.86 -3.44 -15.20
N ALA A 83 11.06 -4.02 -16.38
CA ALA A 83 12.38 -4.26 -16.94
C ALA A 83 13.15 -2.95 -17.20
N GLU A 84 12.51 -1.96 -17.81
CA GLU A 84 13.11 -0.65 -18.08
C GLU A 84 13.47 0.11 -16.80
N GLU A 85 12.56 0.19 -15.81
CA GLU A 85 12.86 0.88 -14.56
C GLU A 85 13.97 0.19 -13.76
N LEU A 86 14.00 -1.15 -13.77
CA LEU A 86 15.09 -1.91 -13.14
C LEU A 86 16.43 -1.63 -13.84
N HIS A 87 16.44 -1.60 -15.17
CA HIS A 87 17.67 -1.32 -15.92
C HIS A 87 18.18 0.10 -15.67
N SER A 88 17.26 1.08 -15.64
CA SER A 88 17.59 2.46 -15.25
C SER A 88 18.20 2.52 -13.83
N LEU A 89 17.60 1.83 -12.86
CA LEU A 89 18.13 1.76 -11.50
C LEU A 89 19.55 1.17 -11.49
N LEU A 90 19.77 0.02 -12.13
CA LEU A 90 21.07 -0.65 -12.15
C LEU A 90 22.15 0.22 -12.80
N HIS A 91 21.80 0.91 -13.89
CA HIS A 91 22.70 1.85 -14.55
C HIS A 91 23.10 3.01 -13.63
N ASP A 92 22.15 3.57 -12.87
CA ASP A 92 22.44 4.66 -11.93
C ASP A 92 23.28 4.18 -10.73
N LEU A 93 23.03 2.98 -10.23
CA LEU A 93 23.83 2.35 -9.18
C LEU A 93 25.26 2.05 -9.64
N ASN A 94 25.44 1.60 -10.88
CA ASN A 94 26.76 1.30 -11.43
C ASN A 94 27.66 2.54 -11.48
N LYS A 95 27.10 3.72 -11.78
CA LYS A 95 27.82 5.00 -11.75
C LYS A 95 28.32 5.40 -10.36
N LEU A 96 27.70 4.86 -9.31
CA LEU A 96 28.02 5.12 -7.91
C LEU A 96 28.86 4.00 -7.29
N SER A 97 29.37 3.07 -8.11
CA SER A 97 30.20 1.97 -7.65
C SER A 97 31.35 2.46 -6.75
N GLY A 98 31.56 1.76 -5.64
CA GLY A 98 32.56 2.10 -4.63
C GLY A 98 32.15 3.19 -3.63
N LYS A 99 30.94 3.77 -3.74
CA LYS A 99 30.41 4.75 -2.78
C LYS A 99 29.30 4.16 -1.91
N PRO A 100 29.27 4.43 -0.59
CA PRO A 100 28.11 4.12 0.23
C PRO A 100 26.88 4.87 -0.29
N ILE A 101 25.76 4.17 -0.37
CA ILE A 101 24.48 4.72 -0.82
C ILE A 101 23.34 4.32 0.13
N LEU A 102 22.31 5.16 0.20
CA LEU A 102 21.06 4.82 0.88
C LEU A 102 20.11 4.12 -0.11
N LEU A 103 20.16 2.79 -0.14
CA LEU A 103 19.38 1.98 -1.10
C LEU A 103 17.85 2.21 -1.01
N LYS A 104 17.35 2.60 0.16
CA LYS A 104 15.92 2.90 0.40
C LYS A 104 15.37 3.90 -0.61
N ASP A 105 16.10 4.97 -0.91
CA ASP A 105 15.61 6.04 -1.77
C ASP A 105 15.49 5.57 -3.22
N TYR A 106 16.45 4.77 -3.67
CA TYR A 106 16.46 4.16 -4.99
C TYR A 106 15.32 3.17 -5.18
N LEU A 107 15.08 2.29 -4.20
CA LEU A 107 13.98 1.33 -4.26
C LEU A 107 12.60 2.00 -4.17
N THR A 108 12.49 3.07 -3.38
CA THR A 108 11.27 3.87 -3.30
C THR A 108 10.99 4.55 -4.64
N THR A 109 12.00 5.16 -5.27
CA THR A 109 11.89 5.76 -6.61
C THR A 109 11.53 4.72 -7.66
N LEU A 110 12.19 3.54 -7.66
CA LEU A 110 11.87 2.43 -8.56
C LEU A 110 10.39 2.03 -8.45
N SER A 111 9.92 1.78 -7.24
CA SER A 111 8.53 1.37 -6.98
C SER A 111 7.53 2.43 -7.47
N LEU A 112 7.81 3.71 -7.18
CA LEU A 112 6.99 4.85 -7.62
C LEU A 112 6.97 5.00 -9.14
N ASN A 113 8.10 4.86 -9.81
CA ASN A 113 8.17 4.94 -11.27
C ASN A 113 7.41 3.79 -11.93
N ILE A 114 7.55 2.57 -11.42
CA ILE A 114 6.79 1.42 -11.92
C ILE A 114 5.29 1.68 -11.77
N ILE A 115 4.82 2.01 -10.56
CA ILE A 115 3.39 2.24 -10.29
C ILE A 115 2.84 3.40 -11.12
N SER A 116 3.56 4.54 -11.14
CA SER A 116 3.11 5.72 -11.87
C SER A 116 3.08 5.51 -13.37
N ARG A 117 4.03 4.76 -13.95
CA ARG A 117 3.96 4.40 -15.38
C ARG A 117 2.82 3.44 -15.68
N MET A 118 2.58 2.44 -14.81
CA MET A 118 1.48 1.49 -15.00
C MET A 118 0.10 2.16 -14.88
N VAL A 119 -0.06 3.13 -13.98
CA VAL A 119 -1.36 3.77 -13.68
C VAL A 119 -1.59 5.06 -14.46
N LEU A 120 -0.57 5.91 -14.58
CA LEU A 120 -0.63 7.26 -15.15
C LEU A 120 0.08 7.39 -16.50
N GLY A 121 0.74 6.32 -16.98
CA GLY A 121 1.41 6.28 -18.29
C GLY A 121 2.76 6.99 -18.36
N LYS A 122 3.25 7.64 -17.30
CA LYS A 122 4.53 8.35 -17.28
C LYS A 122 5.20 8.35 -15.91
N LYS A 123 6.49 8.69 -15.87
CA LYS A 123 7.27 8.80 -14.62
C LYS A 123 6.95 10.14 -13.94
N TYR A 124 6.86 10.13 -12.61
CA TYR A 124 6.69 11.36 -11.82
C TYR A 124 7.67 11.48 -10.66
N ALA A 125 8.41 10.42 -10.31
CA ALA A 125 9.34 10.47 -9.19
C ALA A 125 10.55 11.39 -9.44
N ASN A 126 10.79 11.75 -10.72
CA ASN A 126 11.92 12.59 -11.14
C ASN A 126 11.51 14.03 -11.50
N GLU A 127 10.22 14.30 -11.77
CA GLU A 127 9.75 15.57 -12.34
C GLU A 127 9.16 16.54 -11.31
N SER A 128 8.91 16.10 -10.08
CA SER A 128 8.33 16.94 -9.03
C SER A 128 8.99 16.69 -7.69
N HIS A 129 9.37 17.78 -7.02
CA HIS A 129 9.62 17.89 -5.58
C HIS A 129 8.87 16.83 -4.78
N ASN A 130 9.54 16.24 -3.78
CA ASN A 130 9.14 15.30 -2.72
C ASN A 130 7.63 15.04 -2.40
N SER A 131 6.67 15.86 -2.84
CA SER A 131 5.22 15.79 -2.65
C SER A 131 4.58 14.40 -2.72
N ILE A 132 4.89 13.53 -3.70
CA ILE A 132 4.28 12.18 -3.73
C ILE A 132 4.86 11.30 -2.62
N LYS A 133 6.18 11.33 -2.43
CA LYS A 133 6.86 10.59 -1.36
C LYS A 133 6.43 11.08 0.02
N ASP A 134 6.27 12.39 0.18
CA ASP A 134 5.81 13.03 1.41
C ASP A 134 4.37 12.62 1.72
N LYS A 135 3.46 12.68 0.73
CA LYS A 135 2.07 12.22 0.88
C LYS A 135 1.97 10.73 1.20
N LEU A 136 2.80 9.89 0.59
CA LEU A 136 2.87 8.47 0.95
C LEU A 136 3.39 8.25 2.36
N THR A 137 4.40 9.02 2.78
CA THR A 137 4.94 8.97 4.13
C THR A 137 3.87 9.37 5.14
N GLU A 138 3.16 10.49 4.90
CA GLU A 138 2.04 10.94 5.71
C GLU A 138 0.93 9.87 5.81
N MET A 139 0.55 9.26 4.68
CA MET A 139 -0.41 8.15 4.68
C MET A 139 0.06 7.00 5.58
N VAL A 140 1.33 6.58 5.51
CA VAL A 140 1.89 5.52 6.36
C VAL A 140 1.86 5.91 7.84
N TRP A 141 2.17 7.16 8.18
CA TRP A 141 2.05 7.64 9.56
C TRP A 141 0.61 7.59 10.06
N LEU A 142 -0.35 8.06 9.26
CA LEU A 142 -1.76 8.08 9.62
C LEU A 142 -2.40 6.67 9.74
N ASN A 143 -1.75 5.63 9.19
CA ASN A 143 -2.18 4.23 9.39
C ASN A 143 -2.00 3.79 10.85
N GLY A 144 -1.03 4.36 11.59
CA GLY A 144 -0.78 4.06 12.99
C GLY A 144 -1.64 4.86 13.97
N VAL A 145 -2.38 5.85 13.47
CA VAL A 145 -3.20 6.74 14.30
C VAL A 145 -4.65 6.25 14.28
N LEU A 146 -5.15 5.82 15.43
CA LEU A 146 -6.54 5.45 15.60
C LEU A 146 -7.42 6.69 15.51
N ASN A 147 -8.49 6.61 14.72
CA ASN A 147 -9.48 7.65 14.67
C ASN A 147 -10.56 7.35 15.72
N SER A 148 -10.29 7.72 16.97
CA SER A 148 -11.32 7.82 17.99
C SER A 148 -12.29 8.91 17.55
N GLY A 149 -13.52 8.55 17.16
CA GLY A 149 -14.54 9.49 16.67
C GLY A 149 -15.06 10.49 17.73
N ALA A 150 -14.18 11.10 18.51
CA ALA A 150 -14.49 12.23 19.37
C ALA A 150 -14.47 13.50 18.50
N GLY A 151 -15.61 13.81 17.90
CA GLY A 151 -15.82 15.06 17.16
C GLY A 151 -16.46 14.84 15.80
N ASP A 152 -17.75 14.51 15.82
CA ASP A 152 -18.79 15.11 14.97
C ASP A 152 -19.97 15.44 15.90
#